data_AF-A0A2N7ND39-F1
#
_entry.id   AF-A0A2N7ND39-F1
#
_cell.length_a   1.000
_cell.length_b   1.000
_cell.length_c   1.000
_cell.angle_alpha   90.00
_cell.angle_beta   90.00
_cell.angle_gamma   90.00
#
_symmetry.space_group_name_H-M   'P 1'
#
loop_
_entity.id
_entity.type
_entity.pdbx_description
1 polymer ?
#
loop_
_entity_poly.entity_id
_entity_poly.type
_entity_poly.pdbx_seq_one_letter_code
_entity_poly.pdbx_strand_id
1 'polypeptide(L)'
;MKQEVHRFELSINSTISEVYGHFTKANSDQSLDRMFEGLQKKLRKITCSVRERECTLINVYIAYGRRQEDFDGRGKTCNSFPTRRIESIMNTHSNLSPEDLLGEALRSLEH
;
A
#
# COMPACT_ATOMS: atom_id res chain seq x y z
N MET A 1 -30.71 -0.54 11.43
CA MET A 1 -29.59 -1.45 11.78
C MET A 1 -28.44 -0.59 12.30
N LYS A 2 -27.96 -0.81 13.53
CA LYS A 2 -26.72 -0.18 14.00
C LYS A 2 -25.57 -0.92 13.33
N GLN A 3 -24.77 -0.25 12.51
CA GLN A 3 -23.53 -0.84 11.99
C GLN A 3 -22.61 -1.15 13.16
N GLU A 4 -22.25 -2.41 13.36
CA GLU A 4 -21.17 -2.78 14.27
C GLU A 4 -19.87 -2.16 13.76
N VAL A 5 -19.38 -1.15 14.47
CA VAL A 5 -18.12 -0.50 14.14
C VAL A 5 -17.00 -1.41 14.64
N HIS A 6 -16.57 -2.36 13.81
CA HIS A 6 -15.37 -3.14 14.09
C HIS A 6 -14.17 -2.19 14.26
N ARG A 7 -13.69 -2.10 15.49
CA ARG A 7 -12.49 -1.33 15.83
C ARG A 7 -11.29 -2.14 15.34
N PHE A 8 -10.47 -1.51 14.50
CA PHE A 8 -9.21 -2.13 14.03
C PHE A 8 -8.32 -2.50 15.23
N GLU A 9 -7.91 -3.76 15.26
CA GLU A 9 -6.96 -4.30 16.21
C GLU A 9 -5.73 -4.82 15.47
N LEU A 10 -4.55 -4.40 15.93
CA LEU A 10 -3.30 -4.78 15.30
C LEU A 10 -2.91 -6.18 15.80
N SER A 11 -2.63 -7.08 14.85
CA SER A 11 -2.06 -8.39 15.12
C SER A 11 -0.83 -8.63 14.24
N ILE A 12 -0.07 -9.70 14.50
CA ILE A 12 1.07 -10.08 13.65
C ILE A 12 0.66 -10.44 12.22
N ASN A 13 -0.60 -10.84 12.03
CA ASN A 13 -1.17 -11.22 10.75
C ASN A 13 -1.84 -10.04 10.02
N SER A 14 -1.83 -8.84 10.62
CA SER A 14 -2.43 -7.67 10.00
C SER A 14 -1.74 -7.37 8.67
N THR A 15 -2.56 -7.34 7.63
CA THR A 15 -2.15 -7.07 6.26
C THR A 15 -1.98 -5.57 6.04
N ILE A 16 -1.22 -5.20 4.99
CA ILE A 16 -1.07 -3.80 4.58
C ILE A 16 -2.43 -3.14 4.34
N SER A 17 -3.38 -3.84 3.71
CA SER A 17 -4.71 -3.30 3.38
C SER A 17 -5.54 -2.99 4.63
N GLU A 18 -5.49 -3.84 5.65
CA GLU A 18 -6.21 -3.61 6.90
C GLU A 18 -5.62 -2.42 7.68
N VAL A 19 -4.28 -2.34 7.76
CA VAL A 19 -3.60 -1.23 8.42
C VAL A 19 -3.84 0.08 7.66
N TYR A 20 -3.79 0.05 6.33
CA TYR A 20 -4.12 1.21 5.50
C TYR A 20 -5.56 1.66 5.70
N GLY A 21 -6.53 0.73 5.72
CA GLY A 21 -7.93 1.02 6.04
C GLY A 21 -8.14 1.60 7.44
N HIS A 22 -7.23 1.34 8.39
CA HIS A 22 -7.19 2.07 9.65
C HIS A 22 -6.69 3.50 9.45
N PHE A 23 -5.59 3.71 8.74
CA PHE A 23 -4.98 5.01 8.49
C PHE A 23 -5.80 5.96 7.60
N THR A 24 -6.71 5.45 6.75
CA THR A 24 -7.64 6.32 5.99
C THR A 24 -8.55 7.18 6.89
N LYS A 25 -8.70 6.81 8.16
CA LYS A 25 -9.43 7.59 9.18
C LYS A 25 -8.67 8.85 9.62
N ALA A 26 -7.37 8.93 9.33
CA ALA A 26 -6.58 10.15 9.52
C ALA A 26 -7.02 11.23 8.52
N ASN A 27 -7.18 12.46 9.01
CA ASN A 27 -7.60 13.63 8.22
C ASN A 27 -6.48 14.66 8.02
N SER A 28 -5.32 14.45 8.62
CA SER A 28 -4.11 15.25 8.48
C SER A 28 -2.86 14.40 8.73
N ASP A 29 -1.69 14.88 8.30
CA ASP A 29 -0.40 14.23 8.58
C ASP A 29 -0.18 14.06 10.08
N GLN A 30 -0.45 15.09 10.87
CA GLN A 30 -0.31 15.01 12.33
C GLN A 30 -1.20 13.90 12.95
N SER A 31 -2.42 13.72 12.44
CA SER A 31 -3.29 12.65 12.92
C SER A 31 -2.78 11.27 12.49
N LEU A 32 -2.20 11.16 11.29
CA LEU A 32 -1.60 9.95 10.77
C LEU A 32 -0.35 9.54 11.57
N ASP A 33 0.52 10.49 11.88
CA ASP A 33 1.73 10.28 12.68
C ASP A 33 1.39 9.71 14.06
N ARG A 34 0.38 10.28 14.72
CA ARG A 34 -0.11 9.79 16.01
C ARG A 34 -0.65 8.36 15.91
N MET A 35 -1.34 8.03 14.82
CA MET A 35 -1.83 6.67 14.58
C MET A 35 -0.67 5.70 14.35
N PHE A 36 0.33 6.08 13.56
CA PHE A 36 1.52 5.29 13.30
C PHE A 36 2.30 4.99 14.57
N GLU A 37 2.62 6.01 15.38
CA GLU A 37 3.25 5.84 16.69
C GLU A 37 2.42 4.93 17.61
N GLY A 38 1.09 5.08 17.57
CA GLY A 38 0.16 4.26 18.33
C GLY A 38 0.26 2.79 17.96
N LEU A 39 0.34 2.46 16.67
CA LEU A 39 0.53 1.09 16.20
C LEU A 39 1.91 0.54 16.54
N GLN A 40 2.98 1.34 16.44
CA GLN A 40 4.32 0.94 16.89
C GLN A 40 4.34 0.59 18.38
N LYS A 41 3.72 1.41 19.22
CA LYS A 41 3.59 1.15 20.67
C LYS A 41 2.78 -0.11 20.96
N LYS A 42 1.72 -0.39 20.18
CA LYS A 42 0.95 -1.64 20.30
C LYS A 42 1.79 -2.85 19.90
N LEU A 43 2.48 -2.77 18.77
CA LEU A 43 3.31 -3.86 18.25
C LEU A 43 4.42 -4.28 19.24
N ARG A 44 5.01 -3.32 19.97
CA ARG A 44 5.97 -3.60 21.04
C ARG A 44 5.40 -4.42 22.20
N LYS A 45 4.08 -4.34 22.43
CA LYS A 45 3.38 -5.08 23.50
C LYS A 45 2.92 -6.47 23.07
N ILE A 46 2.93 -6.77 21.76
CA ILE A 46 2.55 -8.08 21.25
C ILE A 46 3.71 -9.06 21.47
N THR A 47 3.44 -10.14 22.19
CA THR A 47 4.36 -11.26 22.34
C THR A 47 4.42 -12.04 21.03
N CYS A 48 5.54 -11.95 20.33
CA CYS A 48 5.80 -12.59 19.05
C CYS A 48 7.31 -12.71 18.83
N SER A 49 7.72 -13.48 17.82
CA SER A 49 9.12 -13.54 17.41
C SER A 49 9.60 -12.21 16.83
N VAL A 50 10.92 -12.01 16.82
CA VAL A 50 11.54 -10.81 16.21
C VAL A 50 11.14 -10.68 14.74
N ARG A 51 11.16 -11.80 13.99
CA ARG A 51 10.84 -11.83 12.57
C ARG A 51 9.39 -11.44 12.29
N GLU A 52 8.43 -11.96 13.07
CA GLU A 52 7.02 -11.58 12.94
C GLU A 52 6.83 -10.09 13.22
N ARG A 53 7.46 -9.59 14.29
CA ARG A 53 7.41 -8.17 14.65
C ARG A 53 7.94 -7.28 13.53
N GLU A 54 9.08 -7.63 12.94
CA GLU A 54 9.67 -6.89 11.83
C GLU A 54 8.75 -6.89 10.60
N CYS A 55 8.19 -8.06 10.25
CA CYS A 55 7.23 -8.18 9.15
C CYS A 55 6.02 -7.27 9.35
N THR A 56 5.40 -7.32 10.54
CA THR A 56 4.25 -6.46 10.85
C THR A 56 4.64 -4.98 10.86
N LEU A 57 5.83 -4.63 11.37
CA LEU A 57 6.32 -3.25 11.34
C LEU A 57 6.48 -2.73 9.92
N ILE A 58 7.02 -3.56 9.01
CA ILE A 58 7.15 -3.24 7.58
C ILE A 58 5.76 -3.02 6.97
N ASN A 59 4.79 -3.89 7.24
CA ASN A 59 3.41 -3.70 6.75
C ASN A 59 2.81 -2.37 7.22
N VAL A 60 3.02 -2.03 8.50
CA VAL A 60 2.55 -0.76 9.08
C VAL A 60 3.24 0.43 8.42
N TYR A 61 4.55 0.34 8.16
CA TYR A 61 5.32 1.40 7.51
C TYR A 61 4.89 1.63 6.05
N ILE A 62 4.69 0.56 5.27
CA ILE A 62 4.18 0.65 3.89
C ILE A 62 2.79 1.31 3.87
N ALA A 63 1.89 0.87 4.75
CA ALA A 63 0.55 1.45 4.85
C ALA A 63 0.58 2.94 5.24
N TYR A 64 1.50 3.34 6.12
CA TYR A 64 1.71 4.73 6.49
C TYR A 64 2.18 5.57 5.30
N GLY A 65 3.22 5.11 4.58
CA GLY A 65 3.73 5.80 3.39
C GLY A 65 2.66 5.98 2.31
N ARG A 66 1.88 4.93 2.00
CA ARG A 66 0.73 5.04 1.07
C ARG A 66 -0.27 6.11 1.49
N ARG A 67 -0.52 6.24 2.80
CA ARG A 67 -1.45 7.25 3.29
C ARG A 67 -0.87 8.66 3.26
N GLN A 68 0.44 8.82 3.45
CA GLN A 68 1.13 10.10 3.22
C GLN A 68 1.06 10.49 1.74
N GLU A 69 1.33 9.55 0.84
CA GLU A 69 1.17 9.75 -0.60
C GLU A 69 -0.25 10.19 -0.98
N ASP A 70 -1.29 9.71 -0.29
CA ASP A 70 -2.65 10.22 -0.50
C ASP A 70 -2.80 11.68 -0.07
N PHE A 71 -2.20 12.08 1.06
CA PHE A 71 -2.26 13.47 1.53
C PHE A 71 -1.51 14.39 0.57
N ASP A 72 -0.33 14.00 0.13
CA ASP A 72 0.47 14.70 -0.88
C ASP A 72 -0.21 14.69 -2.27
N GLY A 73 -0.88 13.58 -2.59
CA GLY A 73 -1.58 13.30 -3.84
C GLY A 73 -2.96 13.94 -3.96
N ARG A 74 -3.51 14.56 -2.90
CA ARG A 74 -4.73 15.39 -3.01
C ARG A 74 -4.58 16.57 -4.00
N GLY A 75 -3.37 16.85 -4.52
CA GLY A 75 -3.14 17.77 -5.63
C GLY A 75 -2.51 17.15 -6.88
N LYS A 76 -2.15 15.86 -6.88
CA LYS A 76 -1.57 15.16 -8.03
C LYS A 76 -2.18 13.79 -8.08
N THR A 77 -3.20 13.64 -8.93
CA THR A 77 -3.41 12.38 -9.63
C THR A 77 -2.04 11.92 -10.09
N CYS A 78 -1.46 10.94 -9.40
CA CYS A 78 -0.47 10.07 -10.02
C CYS A 78 -1.17 9.66 -11.30
N ASN A 79 -0.76 10.22 -12.43
CA ASN A 79 -1.19 9.75 -13.73
C ASN A 79 -0.89 8.28 -13.65
N SER A 80 -1.93 7.48 -13.46
CA SER A 80 -1.88 6.05 -13.52
C SER A 80 -1.06 5.76 -14.77
N PHE A 81 0.20 5.36 -14.62
CA PHE A 81 0.96 4.84 -15.74
C PHE A 81 0.03 3.81 -16.35
N PRO A 82 -0.40 3.98 -17.61
CA PRO A 82 -1.69 3.47 -18.01
C PRO A 82 -1.55 1.96 -17.98
N THR A 83 -2.16 1.33 -16.98
CA THR A 83 -2.27 -0.13 -16.91
C THR A 83 -2.87 -0.63 -18.22
N ARG A 84 -3.75 0.21 -18.83
CA ARG A 84 -4.26 0.07 -20.20
C ARG A 84 -3.18 -0.01 -21.30
N ARG A 85 -2.07 0.70 -21.23
CA ARG A 85 -0.99 0.67 -22.25
C ARG A 85 -0.20 -0.64 -22.14
N ILE A 86 0.08 -1.11 -20.92
CA ILE A 86 0.72 -2.41 -20.68
C ILE A 86 -0.23 -3.56 -21.03
N GLU A 87 -1.49 -3.50 -20.61
CA GLU A 87 -2.53 -4.48 -20.99
C GLU A 87 -2.76 -4.51 -22.51
N SER A 88 -2.74 -3.35 -23.18
CA SER A 88 -2.80 -3.27 -24.64
C SER A 88 -1.59 -3.94 -25.28
N ILE A 89 -0.38 -3.75 -24.76
CA ILE A 89 0.84 -4.40 -25.28
C ILE A 89 0.75 -5.91 -25.08
N MET A 90 0.35 -6.38 -23.90
CA MET A 90 0.16 -7.81 -23.62
C MET A 90 -0.90 -8.46 -24.51
N ASN A 91 -1.99 -7.75 -24.80
CA ASN A 91 -3.06 -8.24 -25.67
C ASN A 91 -2.70 -8.20 -27.17
N THR A 92 -1.91 -7.22 -27.59
CA THR A 92 -1.51 -7.05 -29.01
C THR A 92 -0.31 -7.94 -29.37
N HIS A 93 0.53 -8.26 -28.39
CA HIS A 93 1.80 -8.97 -28.57
C HIS A 93 1.87 -10.29 -27.77
N SER A 94 0.72 -10.95 -27.57
CA SER A 94 0.60 -12.21 -26.81
C SER A 94 1.43 -13.39 -27.36
N ASN A 95 1.97 -13.24 -28.58
CA ASN A 95 2.79 -14.25 -29.26
C ASN A 95 4.30 -14.01 -29.10
N LEU A 96 4.69 -12.93 -28.44
CA LEU A 96 6.09 -12.63 -28.16
C LEU A 96 6.62 -13.51 -27.01
N SER A 97 7.93 -13.79 -27.06
CA SER A 97 8.61 -14.37 -25.91
C SER A 97 8.55 -13.39 -24.73
N PRO A 98 8.60 -13.87 -23.48
CA PRO A 98 8.62 -13.01 -22.30
C PRO A 98 9.70 -11.90 -22.35
N GLU A 99 10.86 -12.22 -22.92
CA GLU A 99 11.98 -11.30 -23.09
C GLU A 99 11.67 -10.19 -24.09
N ASP A 100 11.04 -10.51 -25.21
CA ASP A 100 10.64 -9.54 -26.23
C ASP A 100 9.50 -8.63 -25.73
N LEU A 101 8.56 -9.20 -24.97
CA LEU A 101 7.44 -8.46 -24.37
C LEU A 101 7.93 -7.46 -23.32
N LEU A 102 8.92 -7.84 -22.53
CA LEU A 102 9.60 -6.93 -21.61
C LEU A 102 10.32 -5.80 -22.37
N GLY A 103 11.01 -6.14 -23.47
CA GLY A 103 11.69 -5.17 -24.32
C GLY A 103 10.75 -4.13 -24.92
N GLU A 104 9.60 -4.55 -25.46
CA GLU A 104 8.58 -3.63 -25.99
C GLU A 104 7.94 -2.77 -24.89
N ALA A 105 7.66 -3.36 -23.73
CA ALA A 105 7.12 -2.62 -22.59
C ALA A 105 8.08 -1.50 -22.15
N LEU A 106 9.38 -1.78 -22.08
CA LEU A 106 10.39 -0.79 -21.72
C LEU A 106 10.52 0.33 -22.77
N ARG A 107 10.54 0.00 -24.06
CA ARG A 107 10.56 1.03 -25.14
C ARG A 107 9.32 1.91 -25.13
N SER A 108 8.16 1.35 -24.77
CA SER A 108 6.90 2.10 -24.69
C SER A 108 6.85 3.13 -23.55
N LEU A 109 7.77 3.03 -22.58
CA LEU A 109 7.91 3.96 -21.46
C LEU A 109 8.85 5.15 -21.77
N GLU A 110 9.69 5.06 -22.81
CA GLU A 110 10.61 6.12 -23.23
C GLU A 110 9.93 7.21 -24.10
N HIS A 111 8.65 7.03 -24.44
CA HIS A 111 7.81 7.93 -25.26
C HIS A 111 6.47 8.30 -24.60
#